data_AF-A0A8H7QG53-F1
#
_entry.id   AF-A0A8H7QG53-F1
#
_cell.length_a   1.000
_cell.length_b   1.000
_cell.length_c   1.000
_cell.angle_alpha   90.00
_cell.angle_beta   90.00
_cell.angle_gamma   90.00
#
_symmetry.space_group_name_H-M   'P 1'
#
loop_
_entity.id
_entity.type
_entity.pdbx_description
1 polymer ?
#
loop_
_entity_poly.entity_id
_entity_poly.type
_entity_poly.pdbx_seq_one_letter_code
_entity_poly.pdbx_strand_id
1 'polypeptide(L)'
;MTSTLRNQTLMIGKTGSSVVSFQEEDAQCPVCKSDKYLTPNLKLLVSPCFHKIAGPAPCPICQQVLRKNQFMSQIFEDLAVEKEVRIRKRAARVFNKRGEDFPSLRAYNDYLEMVEDITFNLMNEVDVAETEAKIAAYEMENKDSIAANQAKNANEQRFRSFQDELEKQEKEQKREEYLQQLEEERKIKEIEKSDIISELATTNKSAQAVIQTRQATALKRSSALRQQQPDTNGSNRLSMPSWITTAMDTDAEMRETEARNFDPLSLQYQYTTGYTVRDNYIDPATEYLHNNKQTRAGGYAPKFAHQRAIMSAFTGLMCQPVE
;
A
#
# COMPACT_ATOMS: atom_id res chain seq x y z
N MET A 1 -0.87 2.02 -34.35
CA MET A 1 -0.14 0.81 -33.90
C MET A 1 0.79 1.23 -32.77
N THR A 2 0.27 1.34 -31.56
CA THR A 2 1.00 1.75 -30.36
C THR A 2 1.30 0.50 -29.55
N SER A 3 2.52 -0.05 -29.71
CA SER A 3 2.93 -1.23 -28.95
C SER A 3 3.22 -0.83 -27.51
N THR A 4 2.33 -1.26 -26.63
CA THR A 4 2.51 -1.34 -25.19
C THR A 4 3.78 -2.10 -24.85
N LEU A 5 4.77 -1.39 -24.29
CA LEU A 5 5.96 -2.00 -23.71
C LEU A 5 5.54 -2.79 -22.46
N ARG A 6 5.51 -4.11 -22.62
CA ARG A 6 5.36 -5.07 -21.53
C ARG A 6 6.54 -4.91 -20.57
N ASN A 7 6.29 -4.33 -19.40
CA ASN A 7 7.13 -4.53 -18.23
C ASN A 7 7.17 -6.03 -17.93
N GLN A 8 8.30 -6.68 -18.25
CA GLN A 8 8.58 -8.03 -17.79
C GLN A 8 8.96 -7.96 -16.31
N THR A 9 7.94 -8.02 -15.47
CA THR A 9 8.06 -8.30 -14.04
C THR A 9 8.50 -9.76 -13.87
N LEU A 10 9.70 -9.98 -13.35
CA LEU A 10 10.13 -11.30 -12.88
C LEU A 10 9.40 -11.57 -11.55
N MET A 11 8.32 -12.34 -11.63
CA MET A 11 7.59 -12.85 -10.48
C MET A 11 8.48 -13.85 -9.73
N ILE A 12 9.14 -13.41 -8.65
CA ILE A 12 9.79 -14.32 -7.70
C ILE A 12 8.98 -14.29 -6.40
N GLY A 13 7.97 -15.16 -6.36
CA GLY A 13 7.07 -15.35 -5.22
C GLY A 13 5.73 -15.91 -5.69
N LYS A 14 5.17 -16.90 -4.98
CA LYS A 14 3.79 -17.38 -5.23
C LYS A 14 2.70 -16.36 -4.85
N THR A 15 3.10 -15.28 -4.19
CA THR A 15 2.28 -14.13 -3.85
C THR A 15 2.61 -13.02 -4.85
N GLY A 16 1.62 -12.55 -5.62
CA GLY A 16 1.77 -11.61 -6.75
C GLY A 16 2.29 -10.20 -6.43
N SER A 17 3.13 -10.02 -5.41
CA SER A 17 3.92 -8.81 -5.22
C SER A 17 5.11 -8.82 -6.19
N SER A 18 5.07 -7.91 -7.16
CA SER A 18 6.21 -7.57 -8.01
C SER A 18 7.35 -7.04 -7.16
N VAL A 19 8.34 -7.88 -6.84
CA VAL A 19 9.58 -7.40 -6.21
C VAL A 19 10.29 -6.53 -7.25
N VAL A 20 10.31 -5.22 -7.01
CA VAL A 20 11.01 -4.27 -7.87
C VAL A 20 12.50 -4.54 -7.71
N SER A 21 13.16 -4.90 -8.82
CA SER A 21 14.61 -5.06 -8.83
C SER A 21 15.28 -3.70 -8.70
N PHE A 22 16.19 -3.56 -7.75
CA PHE A 22 17.01 -2.36 -7.61
C PHE A 22 18.03 -2.29 -8.77
N GLN A 23 18.20 -1.10 -9.35
CA GLN A 23 19.19 -0.85 -10.39
C GLN A 23 19.76 0.55 -10.22
N GLU A 24 21.04 0.62 -9.87
CA GLU A 24 21.80 1.87 -9.92
C GLU A 24 21.88 2.39 -11.37
N GLU A 25 21.63 3.68 -11.55
CA GLU A 25 21.65 4.32 -12.87
C GLU A 25 23.08 4.50 -13.41
N ASP A 26 24.03 4.73 -12.51
CA ASP A 26 25.46 4.91 -12.81
C ASP A 26 26.26 3.60 -12.81
N ALA A 27 25.61 2.46 -12.60
CA ALA A 27 26.31 1.18 -12.54
C ALA A 27 26.82 0.77 -13.93
N GLN A 28 28.14 0.64 -14.03
CA GLN A 28 28.85 0.24 -15.23
C GLN A 28 29.13 -1.26 -15.25
N CYS A 29 28.89 -1.91 -16.39
CA CYS A 29 29.29 -3.31 -16.54
C CYS A 29 30.82 -3.44 -16.58
N PRO A 30 31.46 -4.27 -15.73
CA PRO A 30 32.92 -4.42 -15.71
C PRO A 30 33.48 -5.12 -16.97
N VAL A 31 32.65 -5.83 -17.74
CA VAL A 31 33.07 -6.58 -18.94
C VAL A 31 33.00 -5.71 -20.20
N CYS A 32 31.86 -5.04 -20.43
CA CYS A 32 31.64 -4.25 -21.65
C CYS A 32 31.74 -2.74 -21.43
N LYS A 33 31.93 -2.28 -20.19
CA LYS A 33 31.97 -0.85 -19.79
C LYS A 33 30.80 -0.04 -20.34
N SER A 34 29.68 -0.71 -20.56
CA SER A 34 28.45 -0.09 -21.03
C SER A 34 27.62 0.25 -19.81
N ASP A 35 27.05 1.44 -19.84
CA ASP A 35 26.22 1.98 -18.77
C ASP A 35 24.77 1.94 -19.20
N LYS A 36 23.87 2.00 -18.21
CA LYS A 36 22.43 2.04 -18.44
C LYS A 36 22.02 3.27 -19.27
N TYR A 37 22.74 4.39 -19.14
CA TYR A 37 22.52 5.58 -19.95
C TYR A 37 22.67 5.33 -21.46
N LEU A 38 23.72 4.59 -21.86
CA LEU A 38 23.97 4.26 -23.27
C LEU A 38 23.06 3.14 -23.77
N THR A 39 22.70 2.22 -22.88
CA THR A 39 21.90 1.04 -23.20
C THR A 39 20.77 0.87 -22.16
N PRO A 40 19.59 1.50 -22.36
CA PRO A 40 18.54 1.55 -21.34
C PRO A 40 17.94 0.17 -20.99
N ASN A 41 18.11 -0.81 -21.87
CA ASN A 41 17.67 -2.19 -21.67
C ASN A 41 18.72 -3.09 -21.00
N LEU A 42 19.89 -2.55 -20.64
CA LEU A 42 20.94 -3.32 -19.95
C LEU A 42 20.51 -3.60 -18.51
N LYS A 43 20.46 -4.88 -18.13
CA LYS A 43 20.19 -5.33 -16.77
C LYS A 43 21.45 -5.94 -16.19
N LEU A 44 22.00 -5.31 -15.16
CA LEU A 44 23.06 -5.90 -14.35
C LEU A 44 22.45 -6.91 -13.38
N LEU A 45 22.99 -8.12 -13.39
CA LEU A 45 22.59 -9.19 -12.47
C LEU A 45 23.70 -9.43 -11.46
N VAL A 46 23.32 -9.93 -10.30
CA VAL A 46 24.23 -10.29 -9.22
C VAL A 46 24.58 -11.76 -9.36
N SER A 47 25.89 -12.02 -9.38
CA SER A 47 26.46 -13.38 -9.41
C SER A 47 26.52 -14.02 -8.01
N PRO A 48 26.73 -15.34 -7.90
CA PRO A 48 26.97 -16.01 -6.61
C PRO A 48 28.14 -15.48 -5.80
N CYS A 49 29.15 -14.88 -6.44
CA CYS A 49 30.25 -14.19 -5.78
C CYS A 49 29.93 -12.72 -5.43
N PHE A 50 28.65 -12.33 -5.52
CA PHE A 50 28.15 -11.01 -5.17
C PHE A 50 28.83 -9.86 -5.93
N HIS A 51 29.13 -10.07 -7.21
CA HIS A 51 29.56 -9.03 -8.13
C HIS A 51 28.49 -8.76 -9.20
N LYS A 52 28.27 -7.49 -9.53
CA LYS A 52 27.33 -7.04 -10.57
C LYS A 52 27.96 -7.23 -11.95
N ILE A 53 27.39 -8.09 -12.78
CA ILE A 53 27.90 -8.34 -14.15
C ILE A 53 26.76 -8.54 -15.15
N ALA A 54 27.05 -8.27 -16.43
CA ALA A 54 26.14 -8.50 -17.54
C ALA A 54 26.49 -9.81 -18.29
N GLY A 55 26.10 -10.95 -17.72
CA GLY A 55 26.07 -12.22 -18.43
C GLY A 55 27.01 -13.33 -17.92
N PRO A 56 26.96 -14.50 -18.57
CA PRO A 56 27.62 -15.73 -18.13
C PRO A 56 29.07 -15.78 -18.63
N ALA A 57 29.88 -14.86 -18.13
CA ALA A 57 31.33 -14.92 -18.23
C ALA A 57 31.90 -15.33 -16.85
N PRO A 58 33.13 -15.86 -16.78
CA PRO A 58 33.83 -15.95 -15.49
C PRO A 58 33.88 -14.56 -14.85
N CYS A 59 33.77 -14.51 -13.52
CA CYS A 59 33.79 -13.24 -12.82
C CYS A 59 35.13 -12.51 -13.06
N PRO A 60 35.16 -11.25 -13.50
CA PRO A 60 36.41 -10.54 -13.76
C PRO A 60 37.17 -10.19 -12.47
N ILE A 61 36.51 -10.22 -11.31
CA ILE A 61 37.09 -9.84 -10.01
C ILE A 61 37.64 -11.07 -9.29
N CYS A 62 36.81 -12.11 -9.11
CA CYS A 62 37.20 -13.31 -8.36
C CYS A 62 37.43 -14.57 -9.21
N GLN A 63 37.32 -14.48 -10.54
CA GLN A 63 37.57 -15.57 -11.51
C GLN A 63 36.73 -16.84 -11.31
N GLN A 64 35.70 -16.81 -10.46
CA GLN A 64 34.80 -17.93 -10.28
C GLN A 64 34.01 -18.23 -11.56
N VAL A 65 33.89 -19.51 -11.91
CA VAL A 65 33.11 -19.97 -13.06
C VAL A 65 31.62 -19.85 -12.74
N LEU A 66 30.92 -19.00 -13.49
CA LEU A 66 29.52 -18.67 -13.24
C LEU A 66 28.59 -19.37 -14.23
N ARG A 67 27.47 -19.91 -13.73
CA ARG A 67 26.42 -20.53 -14.55
C ARG A 67 25.24 -19.58 -14.76
N LYS A 68 24.65 -19.59 -15.96
CA LYS A 68 23.49 -18.76 -16.35
C LYS A 68 22.33 -18.78 -15.33
N ASN A 69 22.03 -19.94 -14.74
CA ASN A 69 20.89 -20.10 -13.82
C ASN A 69 21.16 -19.55 -12.40
N GLN A 70 22.40 -19.15 -12.10
CA GLN A 70 22.79 -18.70 -10.76
C GLN A 70 22.82 -17.18 -10.61
N PHE A 71 22.52 -16.44 -11.67
CA PHE A 71 22.42 -14.98 -11.66
C PHE A 71 21.06 -14.52 -11.18
N MET A 72 21.04 -13.58 -10.24
CA MET A 72 19.82 -13.06 -9.63
C MET A 72 19.69 -11.56 -9.89
N SER A 73 18.47 -11.03 -9.86
CA SER A 73 18.25 -9.59 -9.86
C SER A 73 18.57 -9.01 -8.48
N GLN A 74 19.27 -7.87 -8.47
CA GLN A 74 19.49 -7.11 -7.24
C GLN A 74 18.15 -6.61 -6.69
N ILE A 75 17.94 -6.72 -5.38
CA ILE A 75 16.75 -6.23 -4.66
C ILE A 75 17.17 -5.13 -3.67
N PHE A 76 18.34 -5.26 -3.05
CA PHE A 76 18.86 -4.29 -2.07
C PHE A 76 20.01 -3.48 -2.67
N GLU A 77 20.21 -2.26 -2.21
CA GLU A 77 21.29 -1.39 -2.69
C GLU A 77 22.67 -1.97 -2.35
N ASP A 78 22.82 -2.46 -1.11
CA ASP A 78 24.04 -3.09 -0.61
C ASP A 78 24.08 -4.61 -0.90
N LEU A 79 25.16 -5.05 -1.55
CA LEU A 79 25.43 -6.44 -1.86
C LEU A 79 25.80 -7.27 -0.62
N ALA A 80 26.34 -6.63 0.43
CA ALA A 80 26.62 -7.31 1.70
C ALA A 80 25.32 -7.76 2.38
N VAL A 81 24.30 -6.91 2.37
CA VAL A 81 22.95 -7.25 2.87
C VAL A 81 22.34 -8.39 2.04
N GLU A 82 22.52 -8.39 0.71
CA GLU A 82 22.08 -9.52 -0.12
C GLU A 82 22.79 -10.83 0.24
N LYS A 83 24.10 -10.78 0.50
CA LYS A 83 24.89 -11.93 0.95
C LYS A 83 24.37 -12.46 2.28
N GLU A 84 24.17 -11.57 3.25
CA GLU A 84 23.66 -11.92 4.57
C GLU A 84 22.26 -12.53 4.48
N VAL A 85 21.31 -11.90 3.79
CA VAL A 85 19.94 -12.41 3.62
C VAL A 85 19.94 -13.79 2.98
N ARG A 86 20.83 -14.04 2.01
CA ARG A 86 20.95 -15.35 1.36
C ARG A 86 21.50 -16.41 2.32
N ILE A 87 22.52 -16.07 3.09
CA ILE A 87 23.11 -16.98 4.09
C ILE A 87 22.09 -17.27 5.20
N ARG A 88 21.42 -16.25 5.74
CA ARG A 88 20.35 -16.41 6.74
C ARG A 88 19.19 -17.26 6.22
N LYS A 89 18.76 -17.08 4.97
CA LYS A 89 17.75 -17.94 4.34
C LYS A 89 18.22 -19.39 4.20
N ARG A 90 19.50 -19.64 3.93
CA ARG A 90 20.09 -20.99 3.90
C ARG A 90 20.09 -21.59 5.30
N ALA A 91 20.59 -20.85 6.29
CA ALA A 91 20.65 -21.27 7.69
C ALA A 91 19.24 -21.57 8.23
N ALA A 92 18.26 -20.68 8.03
CA ALA A 92 16.88 -20.85 8.51
C ALA A 92 16.15 -22.07 7.92
N ARG A 93 16.58 -22.59 6.75
CA ARG A 93 16.03 -23.84 6.19
C ARG A 93 16.48 -25.08 6.97
N VAL A 94 17.72 -25.05 7.47
CA VAL A 94 18.33 -26.14 8.24
C VAL A 94 18.00 -25.99 9.73
N PHE A 95 18.18 -24.80 10.28
CA PHE A 95 17.98 -24.46 11.69
C PHE A 95 16.56 -23.96 11.96
N ASN A 96 15.56 -24.80 11.71
CA ASN A 96 14.14 -24.42 11.77
C ASN A 96 13.40 -24.86 13.06
N LYS A 97 14.12 -25.09 14.16
CA LYS A 97 13.51 -25.38 15.47
C LYS A 97 12.84 -24.13 16.04
N ARG A 98 11.70 -24.30 16.72
CA ARG A 98 10.93 -23.22 17.36
C ARG A 98 11.16 -23.20 18.86
N GLY A 99 10.81 -22.10 19.53
CA GLY A 99 10.91 -22.01 20.99
C GLY A 99 10.15 -23.11 21.74
N GLU A 100 9.08 -23.65 21.14
CA GLU A 100 8.31 -24.79 21.65
C GLU A 100 9.12 -26.11 21.74
N ASP A 101 10.17 -26.25 20.93
CA ASP A 101 11.01 -27.46 20.87
C ASP A 101 12.07 -27.49 21.99
N PHE A 102 12.18 -26.42 22.79
CA PHE A 102 13.20 -26.28 23.82
C PHE A 102 12.57 -26.28 25.23
N PRO A 103 13.25 -26.88 26.22
CA PRO A 103 12.74 -26.96 27.58
C PRO A 103 12.79 -25.63 28.34
N SER A 104 13.60 -24.67 27.88
CA SER A 104 13.75 -23.36 28.51
C SER A 104 14.05 -22.27 27.49
N LEU A 105 13.69 -21.03 27.82
CA LEU A 105 14.02 -19.86 27.00
C LEU A 105 15.54 -19.67 26.85
N ARG A 106 16.31 -20.02 27.88
CA ARG A 106 17.78 -19.92 27.83
C ARG A 106 18.35 -20.87 26.77
N ALA A 107 17.92 -22.13 26.76
CA ALA A 107 18.37 -23.10 25.77
C ALA A 107 17.99 -22.68 24.33
N TYR A 108 16.84 -22.03 24.16
CA TYR A 108 16.46 -21.46 22.87
C TYR A 108 17.35 -20.29 22.46
N ASN A 109 17.66 -19.37 23.37
CA ASN A 109 18.56 -18.24 23.10
C ASN A 109 19.99 -18.71 22.79
N ASP A 110 20.51 -19.69 23.55
CA ASP A 110 21.83 -20.28 23.29
C ASP A 110 21.88 -20.93 21.90
N TYR A 111 20.78 -21.55 21.46
CA TYR A 111 20.63 -22.08 20.10
C TYR A 111 20.58 -20.97 19.04
N LEU A 112 19.87 -19.87 19.29
CA LEU A 112 19.86 -18.73 18.37
C LEU A 112 21.23 -18.09 18.23
N GLU A 113 21.98 -17.94 19.32
CA GLU A 113 23.37 -17.44 19.25
C GLU A 113 24.28 -18.36 18.45
N MET A 114 24.18 -19.69 18.64
CA MET A 114 24.91 -20.66 17.82
C MET A 114 24.60 -20.49 16.32
N VAL A 115 23.34 -20.25 15.96
CA VAL A 115 22.94 -20.01 14.56
C VAL A 115 23.53 -18.70 14.05
N GLU A 116 23.51 -17.63 14.85
CA GLU A 116 24.11 -16.35 14.47
C GLU A 116 25.63 -16.47 14.28
N ASP A 117 26.34 -17.18 15.16
CA ASP A 117 27.78 -17.45 15.03
C ASP A 117 28.10 -18.16 13.71
N ILE A 118 27.30 -19.17 13.35
CA ILE A 118 27.44 -19.88 12.07
C ILE A 118 27.22 -18.91 10.90
N THR A 119 26.18 -18.07 10.96
CA THR A 119 25.92 -17.10 9.90
C THR A 119 26.99 -16.03 9.78
N PHE A 120 27.53 -15.55 10.90
CA PHE A 120 28.61 -14.56 10.96
C PHE A 120 29.90 -15.11 10.35
N ASN A 121 30.27 -16.35 10.69
CA ASN A 121 31.44 -17.01 10.12
C ASN A 121 31.30 -17.19 8.61
N LEU A 122 30.12 -17.63 8.12
CA LEU A 122 29.86 -17.75 6.68
C LEU A 122 29.84 -16.39 5.95
N MET A 123 29.38 -15.33 6.60
CA MET A 123 29.35 -13.99 6.02
C MET A 123 30.76 -13.42 5.82
N ASN A 124 31.61 -13.59 6.84
CA ASN A 124 32.99 -13.07 6.88
C ASN A 124 34.04 -14.04 6.30
N GLU A 125 33.61 -15.20 5.81
CA GLU A 125 34.49 -16.22 5.22
C GLU A 125 35.55 -16.76 6.20
N VAL A 126 35.20 -16.77 7.49
CA VAL A 126 36.01 -17.34 8.57
C VAL A 126 35.63 -18.81 8.75
N ASP A 127 36.61 -19.71 8.70
CA ASP A 127 36.45 -21.16 8.93
C ASP A 127 35.26 -21.80 8.19
N VAL A 128 35.11 -21.45 6.91
CA VAL A 128 34.00 -21.90 6.06
C VAL A 128 33.91 -23.43 6.00
N ALA A 129 35.04 -24.13 5.92
CA ALA A 129 35.04 -25.59 5.85
C ALA A 129 34.50 -26.25 7.13
N GLU A 130 34.87 -25.72 8.30
CA GLU A 130 34.40 -26.25 9.59
C GLU A 130 32.93 -25.94 9.83
N THR A 131 32.50 -24.72 9.49
CA THR A 131 31.10 -24.32 9.62
C THR A 131 30.19 -25.08 8.67
N GLU A 132 30.62 -25.33 7.43
CA GLU A 132 29.87 -26.18 6.52
C GLU A 132 29.81 -27.64 6.98
N ALA A 133 30.88 -28.18 7.58
CA ALA A 133 30.85 -29.50 8.18
C ALA A 133 29.87 -29.58 9.36
N LYS A 134 29.83 -28.55 10.21
CA LYS A 134 28.85 -28.44 11.33
C LYS A 134 27.42 -28.40 10.80
N ILE A 135 27.15 -27.63 9.75
CA ILE A 135 25.83 -27.57 9.11
C ILE A 135 25.43 -28.94 8.55
N ALA A 136 26.34 -29.62 7.85
CA ALA A 136 26.08 -30.93 7.27
C ALA A 136 25.82 -32.00 8.34
N ALA A 137 26.59 -32.02 9.43
CA ALA A 137 26.37 -32.91 10.56
C ALA A 137 24.99 -32.69 11.18
N TYR A 138 24.64 -31.43 11.46
CA TYR A 138 23.35 -31.08 12.02
C TYR A 138 22.18 -31.46 11.09
N GLU A 139 22.33 -31.24 9.78
CA GLU A 139 21.32 -31.60 8.78
C GLU A 139 21.09 -33.12 8.72
N MET A 140 22.15 -33.92 8.83
CA MET A 140 22.04 -35.38 8.86
C MET A 140 21.35 -35.87 10.15
N GLU A 141 21.72 -35.32 11.30
CA GLU A 141 21.15 -35.71 12.61
C GLU A 141 19.68 -35.29 12.76
N ASN A 142 19.30 -34.12 12.24
CA ASN A 142 17.99 -33.52 12.46
C ASN A 142 17.05 -33.59 11.24
N LYS A 143 17.41 -34.35 10.20
CA LYS A 143 16.69 -34.40 8.91
C LYS A 143 15.17 -34.54 9.04
N ASP A 144 14.70 -35.46 9.89
CA ASP A 144 13.28 -35.73 10.07
C ASP A 144 12.56 -34.57 10.76
N SER A 145 13.18 -34.00 11.80
CA SER A 145 12.64 -32.83 12.50
C SER A 145 12.58 -31.59 11.59
N ILE A 146 13.60 -31.41 10.73
CA ILE A 146 13.65 -30.33 9.76
C ILE A 146 12.52 -30.48 8.76
N ALA A 147 12.32 -31.68 8.20
CA ALA A 147 11.26 -31.96 7.24
C ALA A 147 9.85 -31.73 7.85
N ALA A 148 9.62 -32.20 9.08
CA ALA A 148 8.37 -31.99 9.79
C ALA A 148 8.07 -30.49 10.02
N ASN A 149 9.07 -29.73 10.47
CA ASN A 149 8.94 -28.29 10.70
C ASN A 149 8.74 -27.50 9.40
N GLN A 150 9.40 -27.90 8.31
CA GLN A 150 9.16 -27.33 6.98
C GLN A 150 7.73 -27.60 6.49
N ALA A 151 7.21 -28.81 6.70
CA ALA A 151 5.83 -29.15 6.36
C ALA A 151 4.81 -28.35 7.19
N LYS A 152 5.05 -28.20 8.51
CA LYS A 152 4.22 -27.37 9.40
C LYS A 152 4.19 -25.92 8.93
N ASN A 153 5.35 -25.33 8.65
CA ASN A 153 5.45 -23.95 8.16
C ASN A 153 4.75 -23.78 6.79
N ALA A 154 4.90 -24.74 5.88
CA ALA A 154 4.23 -24.71 4.59
C ALA A 154 2.70 -24.79 4.72
N ASN A 155 2.18 -25.57 5.67
CA ASN A 155 0.74 -25.65 5.92
C ASN A 155 0.20 -24.36 6.56
N GLU A 156 0.90 -23.81 7.57
CA GLU A 156 0.56 -22.52 8.18
C GLU A 156 0.54 -21.39 7.15
N GLN A 157 1.51 -21.36 6.22
CA GLN A 157 1.58 -20.36 5.18
C GLN A 157 0.42 -20.47 4.17
N ARG A 158 0.02 -21.70 3.82
CA ARG A 158 -1.18 -21.96 2.98
C ARG A 158 -2.46 -21.49 3.67
N PHE A 159 -2.60 -21.76 4.96
CA PHE A 159 -3.75 -21.34 5.74
C PHE A 159 -3.86 -19.81 5.80
N ARG A 160 -2.75 -19.11 6.06
CA ARG A 160 -2.70 -17.64 6.03
C ARG A 160 -3.10 -17.10 4.66
N SER A 161 -2.53 -17.62 3.57
CA SER A 161 -2.90 -17.16 2.22
C SER A 161 -4.38 -17.37 1.89
N PHE A 162 -4.99 -18.45 2.42
CA PHE A 162 -6.41 -18.71 2.23
C PHE A 162 -7.29 -17.72 3.02
N GLN A 163 -6.88 -17.36 4.25
CA GLN A 163 -7.57 -16.32 5.03
C GLN A 163 -7.51 -14.96 4.33
N ASP A 164 -6.33 -14.58 3.83
CA ASP A 164 -6.14 -13.32 3.10
C ASP A 164 -7.02 -13.26 1.84
N GLU A 165 -7.16 -14.39 1.13
CA GLU A 165 -7.99 -14.49 -0.08
C GLU A 165 -9.49 -14.40 0.24
N LEU A 166 -9.96 -15.02 1.33
CA LEU A 166 -11.34 -14.86 1.81
C LEU A 166 -11.64 -13.41 2.19
N GLU A 167 -10.76 -12.77 2.97
CA GLU A 167 -10.93 -11.36 3.37
C GLU A 167 -11.01 -10.45 2.14
N LYS A 168 -10.20 -10.73 1.11
CA LYS A 168 -10.23 -9.99 -0.15
C LYS A 168 -11.56 -10.19 -0.90
N GLN A 169 -12.06 -11.42 -0.99
CA GLN A 169 -13.35 -11.71 -1.63
C GLN A 169 -14.51 -11.02 -0.91
N GLU A 170 -14.53 -11.02 0.42
CA GLU A 170 -15.54 -10.31 1.20
C GLU A 170 -15.51 -8.80 0.95
N LYS A 171 -14.32 -8.21 0.83
CA LYS A 171 -14.15 -6.78 0.49
C LYS A 171 -14.65 -6.49 -0.93
N GLU A 172 -14.37 -7.37 -1.88
CA GLU A 172 -14.84 -7.22 -3.27
C GLU A 172 -16.37 -7.35 -3.35
N GLN A 173 -16.99 -8.32 -2.68
CA GLN A 173 -18.45 -8.48 -2.62
C GLN A 173 -19.12 -7.24 -2.02
N LYS A 174 -18.64 -6.75 -0.86
CA LYS A 174 -19.17 -5.52 -0.25
C LYS A 174 -19.07 -4.32 -1.18
N ARG A 175 -17.98 -4.22 -1.95
CA ARG A 175 -17.79 -3.16 -2.94
C ARG A 175 -18.79 -3.27 -4.09
N GLU A 176 -19.04 -4.48 -4.59
CA GLU A 176 -20.02 -4.72 -5.65
C GLU A 176 -21.44 -4.41 -5.19
N GLU A 177 -21.83 -4.86 -4.00
CA GLU A 177 -23.13 -4.54 -3.39
C GLU A 177 -23.33 -3.03 -3.24
N TYR A 178 -22.31 -2.31 -2.78
CA TYR A 178 -22.36 -0.85 -2.68
C TYR A 178 -22.56 -0.17 -4.03
N LEU A 179 -21.87 -0.62 -5.08
CA LEU A 179 -22.04 -0.08 -6.43
C LEU A 179 -23.43 -0.37 -6.99
N GLN A 180 -23.98 -1.56 -6.75
CA GLN A 180 -25.34 -1.90 -7.15
C GLN A 180 -26.37 -1.00 -6.45
N GLN A 181 -26.23 -0.75 -5.15
CA GLN A 181 -27.11 0.16 -4.40
C GLN A 181 -27.08 1.58 -4.99
N LEU A 182 -25.89 2.10 -5.34
CA LEU A 182 -25.77 3.41 -6.00
C LEU A 182 -26.45 3.44 -7.37
N GLU A 183 -26.34 2.38 -8.16
CA GLU A 183 -27.02 2.29 -9.46
C GLU A 183 -28.55 2.22 -9.31
N GLU A 184 -29.05 1.44 -8.36
CA GLU A 184 -30.47 1.33 -8.06
C GLU A 184 -31.02 2.68 -7.59
N GLU A 185 -30.31 3.37 -6.69
CA GLU A 185 -30.70 4.71 -6.23
C GLU A 185 -30.76 5.70 -7.41
N ARG A 186 -29.81 5.64 -8.34
CA ARG A 186 -29.83 6.45 -9.55
C ARG A 186 -31.05 6.15 -10.44
N LYS A 187 -31.35 4.87 -10.68
CA LYS A 187 -32.52 4.45 -11.46
C LYS A 187 -33.83 4.88 -10.80
N ILE A 188 -33.94 4.75 -9.48
CA ILE A 188 -35.10 5.21 -8.71
C ILE A 188 -35.27 6.72 -8.88
N LYS A 189 -34.19 7.51 -8.75
CA LYS A 189 -34.24 8.96 -8.97
C LYS A 189 -34.67 9.33 -10.40
N GLU A 190 -34.27 8.57 -11.40
CA GLU A 190 -34.70 8.79 -12.80
C GLU A 190 -36.19 8.46 -12.99
N ILE A 191 -36.66 7.34 -12.44
CA ILE A 191 -38.07 6.95 -12.47
C ILE A 191 -38.93 7.98 -11.73
N GLU A 192 -38.51 8.42 -10.55
CA GLU A 192 -39.20 9.48 -9.78
C GLU A 192 -39.31 10.78 -10.59
N LYS A 193 -38.24 11.17 -11.29
CA LYS A 193 -38.29 12.34 -12.19
C LYS A 193 -39.28 12.14 -13.33
N SER A 194 -39.27 10.97 -13.99
CA SER A 194 -40.21 10.70 -15.09
C SER A 194 -41.66 10.64 -14.63
N ASP A 195 -41.92 10.08 -13.45
CA ASP A 195 -43.25 10.01 -12.84
C ASP A 195 -43.77 11.42 -12.55
N ILE A 196 -42.95 12.29 -11.97
CA ILE A 196 -43.31 13.70 -11.72
C ILE A 196 -43.64 14.41 -13.05
N ILE A 197 -42.84 14.20 -14.10
CA ILE A 197 -43.09 14.81 -15.41
C ILE A 197 -44.41 14.32 -16.00
N SER A 198 -44.70 13.02 -15.94
CA SER A 198 -45.93 12.44 -16.46
C SER A 198 -47.18 12.90 -15.68
N GLU A 199 -47.09 13.03 -14.35
CA GLU A 199 -48.18 13.52 -13.51
C GLU A 199 -48.50 14.99 -13.81
N LEU A 200 -47.45 15.82 -13.99
CA LEU A 200 -47.59 17.22 -14.41
C LEU A 200 -48.21 17.34 -15.81
N ALA A 201 -47.94 16.41 -16.72
CA ALA A 201 -48.48 16.43 -18.09
C ALA A 201 -49.94 15.95 -18.18
N THR A 202 -50.36 15.05 -17.28
CA THR A 202 -51.68 14.40 -17.35
C THR A 202 -52.74 15.02 -16.44
N THR A 203 -52.35 15.72 -15.37
CA THR A 203 -53.29 16.32 -14.41
C THR A 203 -53.38 17.84 -14.52
N ASN A 204 -54.60 18.38 -14.43
CA ASN A 204 -54.86 19.83 -14.42
C ASN A 204 -54.63 20.49 -13.04
N LYS A 205 -53.86 19.85 -12.14
CA LYS A 205 -53.56 20.41 -10.82
C LYS A 205 -52.43 21.43 -10.93
N SER A 206 -52.44 22.45 -10.07
CA SER A 206 -51.33 23.40 -10.00
C SER A 206 -50.01 22.68 -9.70
N ALA A 207 -48.93 23.03 -10.40
CA ALA A 207 -47.61 22.39 -10.24
C ALA A 207 -47.12 22.35 -8.78
N GLN A 208 -47.41 23.38 -7.99
CA GLN A 208 -47.07 23.45 -6.56
C GLN A 208 -47.77 22.37 -5.72
N ALA A 209 -49.05 22.08 -5.99
CA ALA A 209 -49.80 21.06 -5.26
C ALA A 209 -49.28 19.63 -5.57
N VAL A 210 -48.85 19.37 -6.80
CA VAL A 210 -48.27 18.08 -7.21
C VAL A 210 -46.93 17.84 -6.50
N ILE A 211 -46.05 18.84 -6.47
CA ILE A 211 -44.76 18.76 -5.78
C ILE A 211 -44.94 18.55 -4.27
N GLN A 212 -45.87 19.26 -3.62
CA GLN A 212 -46.14 19.10 -2.18
C GLN A 212 -46.66 17.70 -1.82
N THR A 213 -47.54 17.13 -2.65
CA THR A 213 -48.09 15.79 -2.43
C THR A 213 -47.00 14.71 -2.56
N ARG A 214 -46.08 14.88 -3.52
CA ARG A 214 -44.92 13.99 -3.73
C ARG A 214 -43.85 14.12 -2.65
N GLN A 215 -43.55 15.34 -2.19
CA GLN A 215 -42.65 15.57 -1.05
C GLN A 215 -43.19 14.90 0.22
N ALA A 216 -44.50 14.98 0.49
CA ALA A 216 -45.12 14.33 1.63
C ALA A 216 -45.06 12.79 1.56
N THR A 217 -45.10 12.20 0.36
CA THR A 217 -44.95 10.74 0.17
C THR A 217 -43.50 10.29 0.20
N ALA A 218 -42.55 11.07 -0.33
CA ALA A 218 -41.11 10.82 -0.23
C ALA A 218 -40.61 10.87 1.23
N LEU A 219 -41.12 11.82 2.04
CA LEU A 219 -40.83 11.92 3.48
C LEU A 219 -41.35 10.70 4.26
N LYS A 220 -42.51 10.15 3.88
CA LYS A 220 -43.04 8.92 4.50
C LYS A 220 -42.20 7.69 4.15
N ARG A 221 -41.79 7.55 2.88
CA ARG A 221 -40.91 6.45 2.44
C ARG A 221 -39.55 6.48 3.13
N SER A 222 -38.89 7.64 3.18
CA SER A 222 -37.61 7.82 3.88
C SER A 222 -37.71 7.56 5.38
N SER A 223 -38.83 7.92 6.03
CA SER A 223 -39.05 7.62 7.45
C SER A 223 -39.28 6.13 7.75
N ALA A 224 -39.91 5.39 6.84
CA ALA A 224 -40.14 3.95 6.98
C ALA A 224 -38.85 3.13 6.78
N LEU A 225 -37.97 3.58 5.86
CA LEU A 225 -36.66 2.97 5.64
C LEU A 225 -35.76 3.10 6.89
N ARG A 226 -35.89 4.21 7.62
CA ARG A 226 -35.14 4.51 8.85
C ARG A 226 -35.49 3.59 10.03
N GLN A 227 -36.70 3.03 10.06
CA GLN A 227 -37.13 2.08 11.11
C GLN A 227 -36.61 0.66 10.91
N GLN A 228 -36.04 0.34 9.74
CA GLN A 228 -35.47 -0.98 9.44
C GLN A 228 -33.96 -1.05 9.70
N GLN A 229 -33.30 0.07 10.03
CA GLN A 229 -31.87 0.07 10.37
C GLN A 229 -31.68 -0.21 11.86
N PRO A 230 -30.77 -1.12 12.24
CA PRO A 230 -30.49 -1.42 13.65
C PRO A 230 -29.83 -0.23 14.35
N ASP A 231 -30.34 0.10 15.54
CA ASP A 231 -29.90 1.19 16.41
C ASP A 231 -28.38 1.12 16.70
N THR A 232 -27.65 2.16 16.31
CA THR A 232 -26.34 2.50 16.88
C THR A 232 -26.48 3.79 17.71
N ASN A 233 -26.07 3.69 18.96
CA ASN A 233 -26.43 4.53 20.10
C ASN A 233 -25.60 5.85 20.14
N GLY A 234 -26.19 7.00 20.46
CA GLY A 234 -25.41 8.22 20.81
C GLY A 234 -26.07 9.61 20.73
N SER A 235 -26.74 10.00 21.82
CA SER A 235 -26.80 11.35 22.44
C SER A 235 -27.23 12.63 21.67
N ASN A 236 -28.42 13.12 22.04
CA ASN A 236 -28.89 14.50 22.20
C ASN A 236 -28.22 15.64 21.38
N ARG A 237 -28.85 16.04 20.27
CA ARG A 237 -28.83 17.43 19.76
C ARG A 237 -30.23 17.84 19.28
N LEU A 238 -30.72 18.97 19.80
CA LEU A 238 -32.04 19.52 19.50
C LEU A 238 -32.14 20.14 18.09
N SER A 239 -33.32 19.95 17.48
CA SER A 239 -33.97 20.79 16.46
C SER A 239 -33.27 21.01 15.10
N MET A 240 -33.12 19.96 14.29
CA MET A 240 -33.07 20.01 12.80
C MET A 240 -33.54 18.65 12.20
N PRO A 241 -34.09 18.59 10.97
CA PRO A 241 -34.55 17.35 10.33
C PRO A 241 -33.41 16.37 10.03
N SER A 242 -33.63 15.09 10.33
CA SER A 242 -32.59 14.06 10.24
C SER A 242 -31.99 13.86 8.85
N TRP A 243 -32.65 14.15 7.73
CA TRP A 243 -32.01 14.00 6.40
C TRP A 243 -31.13 15.21 6.05
N ILE A 244 -31.25 16.32 6.77
CA ILE A 244 -30.30 17.43 6.65
C ILE A 244 -29.10 17.15 7.56
N THR A 245 -29.31 16.61 8.76
CA THR A 245 -28.16 16.13 9.57
C THR A 245 -27.52 14.91 8.95
N THR A 246 -28.26 13.97 8.36
CA THR A 246 -27.73 12.75 7.73
C THR A 246 -27.26 12.97 6.30
N ALA A 247 -27.79 13.89 5.48
CA ALA A 247 -27.12 14.23 4.21
C ALA A 247 -25.91 15.13 4.47
N MET A 248 -25.91 15.95 5.52
CA MET A 248 -24.68 16.62 5.94
C MET A 248 -23.73 15.67 6.67
N ASP A 249 -24.19 14.62 7.34
CA ASP A 249 -23.37 13.58 8.00
C ASP A 249 -23.06 12.41 7.07
N THR A 250 -23.69 12.22 5.90
CA THR A 250 -23.33 11.20 4.89
C THR A 250 -22.71 11.81 3.65
N ASP A 251 -22.96 13.07 3.28
CA ASP A 251 -21.97 13.81 2.48
C ASP A 251 -20.79 14.24 3.36
N ALA A 252 -20.94 14.47 4.68
CA ALA A 252 -19.77 14.53 5.55
C ALA A 252 -19.19 13.13 5.75
N GLU A 253 -19.88 12.05 6.09
CA GLU A 253 -19.27 10.70 6.22
C GLU A 253 -18.81 10.13 4.89
N MET A 254 -19.36 10.47 3.72
CA MET A 254 -18.79 10.09 2.41
C MET A 254 -17.62 10.98 2.03
N ARG A 255 -17.66 12.30 2.28
CA ARG A 255 -16.46 13.14 2.14
C ARG A 255 -15.43 12.88 3.22
N GLU A 256 -15.82 12.33 4.36
CA GLU A 256 -15.01 11.95 5.52
C GLU A 256 -14.61 10.49 5.38
N THR A 257 -15.24 9.64 4.58
CA THR A 257 -14.71 8.33 4.19
C THR A 257 -13.85 8.41 2.95
N GLU A 258 -14.11 9.35 2.03
CA GLU A 258 -13.13 9.80 1.04
C GLU A 258 -11.96 10.57 1.70
N ALA A 259 -12.20 11.30 2.81
CA ALA A 259 -11.15 11.90 3.64
C ALA A 259 -10.60 11.00 4.77
N ARG A 260 -11.17 9.82 5.04
CA ARG A 260 -10.60 8.74 5.89
C ARG A 260 -9.85 7.73 5.04
N ASN A 261 -10.16 7.63 3.74
CA ASN A 261 -9.30 7.04 2.72
C ASN A 261 -8.19 7.99 2.27
N PHE A 262 -8.26 9.26 2.66
CA PHE A 262 -7.12 10.17 2.70
C PHE A 262 -6.45 10.04 4.07
N ASP A 263 -5.37 9.28 4.16
CA ASP A 263 -4.59 9.22 5.40
C ASP A 263 -3.69 10.47 5.49
N PRO A 264 -3.94 11.41 6.43
CA PRO A 264 -3.16 12.64 6.57
C PRO A 264 -1.70 12.40 7.01
N LEU A 265 -1.34 11.17 7.41
CA LEU A 265 0.03 10.76 7.68
C LEU A 265 0.64 9.88 6.56
N SER A 266 -0.17 9.35 5.63
CA SER A 266 0.36 8.61 4.46
C SER A 266 1.24 9.49 3.55
N LEU A 267 1.08 10.81 3.65
CA LEU A 267 1.84 11.83 2.94
C LEU A 267 2.86 12.54 3.85
N GLN A 268 3.24 11.96 5.00
CA GLN A 268 4.21 12.54 5.96
C GLN A 268 5.50 13.07 5.29
N TYR A 269 5.83 12.58 4.09
CA TYR A 269 6.98 13.02 3.29
C TYR A 269 6.66 13.26 1.81
N GLN A 270 5.39 13.40 1.42
CA GLN A 270 4.99 13.65 0.03
C GLN A 270 4.24 14.96 -0.12
N TYR A 271 4.63 15.74 -1.13
CA TYR A 271 3.89 16.93 -1.52
C TYR A 271 2.52 16.51 -2.05
N THR A 272 1.46 17.03 -1.43
CA THR A 272 0.08 16.82 -1.88
C THR A 272 -0.05 17.33 -3.31
N THR A 273 -0.29 16.45 -4.27
CA THR A 273 -0.53 16.81 -5.67
C THR A 273 -1.99 16.52 -5.99
N GLY A 274 -2.71 17.50 -6.54
CA GLY A 274 -4.13 17.33 -6.90
C GLY A 274 -5.09 18.44 -6.45
N TYR A 275 -4.62 19.47 -5.72
CA TYR A 275 -5.45 20.64 -5.41
C TYR A 275 -5.21 21.78 -6.40
N THR A 276 -6.26 22.50 -6.75
CA THR A 276 -6.18 23.76 -7.50
C THR A 276 -6.61 24.90 -6.58
N VAL A 277 -5.68 25.82 -6.30
CA VAL A 277 -5.99 27.03 -5.53
C VAL A 277 -6.82 27.93 -6.43
N ARG A 278 -8.02 28.30 -5.99
CA ARG A 278 -8.85 29.27 -6.71
C ARG A 278 -8.21 30.66 -6.62
N ASP A 279 -8.19 31.39 -7.74
CA ASP A 279 -7.60 32.73 -7.79
C ASP A 279 -8.34 33.75 -6.91
N ASN A 280 -9.64 33.56 -6.73
CA ASN A 280 -10.49 34.41 -5.91
C ASN A 280 -11.08 33.61 -4.74
N TYR A 281 -10.54 33.87 -3.55
CA TYR A 281 -11.05 33.39 -2.27
C TYR A 281 -11.06 34.57 -1.29
N ILE A 282 -12.20 34.82 -0.64
CA ILE A 282 -12.33 35.93 0.30
C ILE A 282 -11.99 35.40 1.68
N ASP A 283 -10.79 35.73 2.16
CA ASP A 283 -10.31 35.40 3.50
C ASP A 283 -10.05 36.71 4.27
N PRO A 284 -10.77 36.94 5.39
CA PRO A 284 -10.57 38.12 6.24
C PRO A 284 -9.13 38.30 6.73
N ALA A 285 -8.35 37.22 6.86
CA ALA A 285 -6.97 37.29 7.32
C ALA A 285 -6.02 37.79 6.23
N THR A 286 -6.27 37.51 4.95
CA THR A 286 -5.36 37.88 3.84
C THR A 286 -5.85 39.09 3.02
N GLU A 287 -7.00 39.66 3.35
CA GLU A 287 -7.61 40.76 2.61
C GLU A 287 -6.70 41.99 2.52
N TYR A 288 -5.89 42.25 3.56
CA TYR A 288 -4.92 43.36 3.58
C TYR A 288 -3.81 43.22 2.51
N LEU A 289 -3.52 41.99 2.06
CA LEU A 289 -2.49 41.72 1.06
C LEU A 289 -2.91 42.12 -0.36
N HIS A 290 -4.22 42.26 -0.63
CA HIS A 290 -4.71 42.75 -1.92
C HIS A 290 -4.40 44.24 -2.13
N ASN A 291 -4.41 45.02 -1.05
CA ASN A 291 -4.28 46.47 -1.10
C ASN A 291 -2.89 47.00 -0.71
N ASN A 292 -2.04 46.17 -0.09
CA ASN A 292 -0.72 46.60 0.35
C ASN A 292 0.32 46.61 -0.80
N LYS A 293 0.83 47.80 -1.12
CA LYS A 293 1.84 47.99 -2.19
C LYS A 293 3.21 47.42 -1.84
N GLN A 294 3.56 47.36 -0.55
CA GLN A 294 4.87 46.86 -0.11
C GLN A 294 4.98 45.34 -0.29
N THR A 295 3.92 44.59 -0.01
CA THR A 295 3.88 43.12 -0.17
C THR A 295 3.88 42.72 -1.65
N ARG A 296 3.20 43.51 -2.49
CA ARG A 296 3.17 43.30 -3.95
C ARG A 296 4.52 43.57 -4.61
N ALA A 297 5.30 44.54 -4.10
CA ALA A 297 6.65 44.80 -4.57
C ALA A 297 7.62 43.63 -4.31
N GLY A 298 7.36 42.83 -3.26
CA GLY A 298 8.10 41.60 -2.96
C GLY A 298 7.63 40.36 -3.73
N GLY A 299 6.68 40.49 -4.66
CA GLY A 299 6.12 39.36 -5.41
C GLY A 299 5.21 38.43 -4.59
N TYR A 300 4.92 38.79 -3.34
CA TYR A 300 4.06 37.99 -2.47
C TYR A 300 2.59 38.27 -2.78
N ALA A 301 1.85 37.21 -3.05
CA ALA A 301 0.45 37.22 -3.42
C ALA A 301 -0.38 36.36 -2.45
N PRO A 302 -1.66 36.69 -2.23
CA PRO A 302 -2.54 35.95 -1.32
C PRO A 302 -2.60 34.44 -1.60
N LYS A 303 -2.54 34.05 -2.88
CA LYS A 303 -2.49 32.65 -3.33
C LYS A 303 -1.41 31.81 -2.65
N PHE A 304 -0.25 32.39 -2.32
CA PHE A 304 0.84 31.65 -1.67
C PHE A 304 0.56 31.38 -0.20
N ALA A 305 -0.14 32.30 0.49
CA ALA A 305 -0.61 32.08 1.84
C ALA A 305 -1.65 30.96 1.89
N HIS A 306 -2.61 30.96 0.95
CA HIS A 306 -3.62 29.90 0.84
C HIS A 306 -3.00 28.54 0.50
N GLN A 307 -2.06 28.50 -0.45
CA GLN A 307 -1.34 27.28 -0.80
C GLN A 307 -0.59 26.69 0.40
N ARG A 308 0.09 27.53 1.17
CA ARG A 308 0.81 27.11 2.38
C ARG A 308 -0.13 26.60 3.46
N ALA A 309 -1.28 27.25 3.66
CA ALA A 309 -2.28 26.82 4.62
C ALA A 309 -2.85 25.44 4.28
N ILE A 310 -3.21 25.23 3.01
CA ILE A 310 -3.69 23.93 2.50
C ILE A 310 -2.62 22.85 2.69
N MET A 311 -1.38 23.13 2.31
CA MET A 311 -0.27 22.17 2.45
C MET A 311 -0.01 21.82 3.92
N SER A 312 -0.07 22.80 4.83
CA SER A 312 0.09 22.57 6.27
C SER A 312 -1.03 21.72 6.87
N ALA A 313 -2.27 21.89 6.38
CA ALA A 313 -3.42 21.11 6.84
C ALA A 313 -3.31 19.64 6.42
N PHE A 314 -2.87 19.39 5.19
CA PHE A 314 -2.77 18.04 4.64
C PHE A 314 -1.51 17.26 5.08
N THR A 315 -0.43 17.94 5.46
CA THR A 315 0.83 17.31 5.90
C THR A 315 0.89 17.08 7.42
N GLY A 316 -0.12 17.54 8.18
CA GLY A 316 -0.17 17.34 9.63
C GLY A 316 0.94 18.04 10.43
N LEU A 317 1.70 18.96 9.83
CA LEU A 317 2.84 19.67 10.46
C LEU A 317 2.50 20.38 11.78
N MET A 318 1.21 20.68 12.00
CA MET A 318 0.70 21.37 13.20
C MET A 318 -0.15 20.48 14.11
N CYS A 319 -0.33 19.19 13.78
CA CYS A 319 -1.04 18.24 14.63
C CYS A 319 -0.05 17.68 15.67
N GLN A 320 -0.42 17.68 16.95
CA GLN A 320 0.35 17.00 17.98
C GLN A 320 0.30 15.48 17.76
N PRO A 321 1.42 14.76 17.96
CA PRO A 321 1.40 13.30 17.87
C PRO A 321 0.42 12.76 18.92
N VAL A 322 -0.32 11.72 18.53
CA VAL A 322 -1.19 10.98 19.46
C VAL A 322 -0.26 10.23 20.41
N GLU A 323 -0.33 10.53 21.71
CA GLU A 323 0.43 9.83 22.77
C GLU A 323 0.04 8.35 22.91
#